data_AF-A0A9X3J1Q5-F1
#
_entry.id   AF-A0A9X3J1Q5-F1
#
_cell.length_a   1.000
_cell.length_b   1.000
_cell.length_c   1.000
_cell.angle_alpha   90.00
_cell.angle_beta   90.00
_cell.angle_gamma   90.00
#
_symmetry.space_group_name_H-M   'P 1'
#
loop_
_entity.id
_entity.type
_entity.pdbx_description
1 polymer ?
#
loop_
_entity_poly.entity_id
_entity_poly.type
_entity_poly.pdbx_seq_one_letter_code
_entity_poly.pdbx_strand_id
1 'polypeptide(L)'
;MLHNALVRVPTEDLKRLLALLHRGELQCPLTPVEVTRCGFQIHMDALLGHMRGLEVSGVRAVLTAVLLERQAAQERMPRLV
;
A
#
# COMPACT_ATOMS: atom_id res chain seq x y z
N MET A 1 -14.40 -3.51 -4.86
CA MET A 1 -13.61 -3.87 -3.66
C MET A 1 -12.14 -3.74 -4.00
N LEU A 2 -11.42 -2.85 -3.31
CA LEU A 2 -9.97 -2.66 -3.51
C LEU A 2 -9.13 -3.83 -2.98
N HIS A 3 -9.76 -4.76 -2.24
CA HIS A 3 -9.14 -5.96 -1.70
C HIS A 3 -8.18 -6.65 -2.68
N ASN A 4 -8.59 -6.86 -3.94
CA ASN A 4 -7.79 -7.60 -4.94
C ASN A 4 -6.56 -6.84 -5.45
N ALA A 5 -6.50 -5.52 -5.30
CA ALA A 5 -5.49 -4.68 -5.92
C ALA A 5 -4.09 -4.86 -5.30
N LEU A 6 -4.03 -4.95 -3.97
CA LEU A 6 -2.77 -5.02 -3.24
C LEU A 6 -2.63 -6.33 -2.45
N VAL A 7 -3.43 -7.37 -2.74
CA VAL A 7 -3.41 -8.67 -2.01
C VAL A 7 -1.99 -9.22 -1.88
N ARG A 8 -1.21 -9.14 -2.95
CA ARG A 8 0.13 -9.72 -3.03
C ARG A 8 1.18 -8.92 -2.25
N VAL A 9 0.87 -7.70 -1.83
CA VAL A 9 1.77 -6.87 -1.02
C VAL A 9 1.55 -7.19 0.47
N PRO A 10 2.59 -7.62 1.21
CA PRO A 10 2.50 -7.86 2.65
C PRO A 10 2.01 -6.63 3.42
N THR A 11 1.28 -6.86 4.51
CA THR A 11 0.73 -5.76 5.33
C THR A 11 1.82 -4.86 5.90
N GLU A 12 2.97 -5.42 6.29
CA GLU A 12 4.10 -4.64 6.81
C GLU A 12 4.72 -3.73 5.75
N ASP A 13 4.77 -4.18 4.49
CA ASP A 13 5.24 -3.35 3.37
C ASP A 13 4.28 -2.20 3.09
N LEU A 14 2.96 -2.44 3.15
CA LEU A 14 1.95 -1.39 3.02
C LEU A 14 2.02 -0.36 4.16
N LYS A 15 2.25 -0.80 5.41
CA LYS A 15 2.50 0.09 6.55
C LYS A 15 3.77 0.91 6.35
N ARG A 16 4.85 0.29 5.86
CA ARG A 16 6.11 0.99 5.55
C ARG A 16 5.90 2.05 4.48
N LEU A 17 5.15 1.73 3.43
CA LEU A 17 4.84 2.67 2.36
C LEU A 17 4.00 3.87 2.87
N LEU A 18 2.99 3.61 3.71
CA LEU A 18 2.19 4.67 4.35
C LEU A 18 3.05 5.55 5.28
N ALA A 19 3.99 4.95 6.01
CA ALA A 19 4.91 5.70 6.87
C ALA A 19 5.82 6.65 6.05
N LEU A 20 6.37 6.18 4.93
CA LEU A 20 7.17 7.01 4.02
C LEU A 20 6.33 8.15 3.43
N LEU A 21 5.09 7.87 3.01
CA LEU A 21 4.14 8.90 2.54
C LEU A 21 3.82 9.94 3.61
N HIS A 22 3.62 9.50 4.86
CA HIS A 22 3.35 10.39 5.98
C HIS A 22 4.53 11.31 6.30
N ARG A 23 5.77 10.82 6.16
CA ARG A 23 7.00 11.60 6.38
C ARG A 23 7.38 12.51 5.21
N GLY A 24 6.66 12.44 4.09
CA GLY A 24 7.03 13.15 2.86
C GLY A 24 8.25 12.53 2.15
N GLU A 25 8.63 11.33 2.54
CA GLU A 25 9.77 10.59 1.97
C GLU A 25 9.37 9.77 0.74
N LEU A 26 8.08 9.69 0.41
CA LEU A 26 7.53 9.06 -0.79
C LEU A 26 7.00 10.12 -1.75
N GLN A 27 7.57 10.19 -2.95
CA GLN A 27 7.15 11.10 -3.99
C GLN A 27 5.91 10.55 -4.71
N CYS A 28 4.94 11.40 -4.97
CA CYS A 28 3.76 11.08 -5.77
C CYS A 28 3.66 12.05 -6.97
N PRO A 29 3.12 11.60 -8.12
CA PRO A 29 2.62 10.26 -8.39
C PRO A 29 3.73 9.20 -8.38
N LEU A 30 3.40 7.98 -7.97
CA LEU A 30 4.38 6.90 -7.89
C LEU A 30 4.98 6.60 -9.25
N THR A 31 6.31 6.54 -9.30
CA THR A 31 7.07 6.17 -10.50
C THR A 31 7.84 4.87 -10.26
N PRO A 32 8.23 4.13 -11.31
CA PRO A 32 9.09 2.95 -11.15
C PRO A 32 10.40 3.27 -10.40
N VAL A 33 10.97 4.45 -10.67
CA VAL A 33 12.19 4.94 -10.01
C VAL A 33 11.94 5.12 -8.52
N GLU A 34 10.85 5.77 -8.14
CA GLU A 34 10.50 6.01 -6.75
C GLU A 34 10.21 4.72 -5.97
N VAL A 35 9.46 3.80 -6.59
CA VAL A 35 9.18 2.47 -6.03
C VAL A 35 10.48 1.70 -5.76
N THR A 36 11.45 1.81 -6.66
CA THR A 36 12.77 1.17 -6.50
C THR A 36 13.60 1.88 -5.43
N ARG A 37 13.61 3.22 -5.41
CA ARG A 37 14.32 4.04 -4.43
C ARG A 37 13.90 3.72 -2.99
N CYS A 38 12.61 3.48 -2.79
CA CYS A 38 12.04 3.11 -1.49
C CYS A 38 12.11 1.60 -1.19
N GLY A 39 12.72 0.79 -2.06
CA GLY A 39 12.95 -0.64 -1.83
C GLY A 39 11.70 -1.51 -1.98
N PHE A 40 10.78 -1.16 -2.88
CA PHE A 40 9.54 -1.89 -3.16
C PHE A 40 9.50 -2.49 -4.58
N GLN A 41 10.65 -2.68 -5.24
CA GLN A 41 10.75 -3.20 -6.60
C GLN A 41 10.07 -4.58 -6.79
N ILE A 42 10.03 -5.41 -5.74
CA ILE A 42 9.35 -6.71 -5.77
C ILE A 42 7.82 -6.60 -5.89
N HIS A 43 7.26 -5.45 -5.51
CA HIS A 43 5.83 -5.16 -5.54
C HIS A 43 5.45 -4.18 -6.66
N MET A 44 6.38 -3.90 -7.58
CA MET A 44 6.25 -2.84 -8.57
C MET A 44 4.98 -2.96 -9.41
N ASP A 45 4.66 -4.17 -9.88
CA ASP A 45 3.46 -4.46 -10.66
C ASP A 45 2.18 -4.09 -9.88
N ALA A 46 2.06 -4.57 -8.64
CA ALA A 46 0.90 -4.30 -7.80
C ALA A 46 0.77 -2.81 -7.44
N LEU A 47 1.89 -2.15 -7.10
CA LEU A 47 1.87 -0.74 -6.69
C LEU A 47 1.55 0.18 -7.88
N LEU A 48 2.21 -0.02 -9.02
CA LEU A 48 1.98 0.82 -10.20
C LEU A 48 0.69 0.47 -10.94
N GLY A 49 0.23 -0.78 -10.90
CA GLY A 49 -1.04 -1.19 -11.50
C GLY A 49 -2.25 -0.48 -10.89
N HIS A 50 -2.18 -0.09 -9.62
CA HIS A 50 -3.32 0.45 -8.88
C HIS A 50 -3.14 1.87 -8.34
N MET A 51 -1.91 2.37 -8.22
CA MET A 51 -1.65 3.70 -7.65
C MET A 51 -0.89 4.64 -8.59
N ARG A 52 -0.55 4.21 -9.81
CA ARG A 52 0.08 5.09 -10.80
C ARG A 52 -0.84 6.26 -11.15
N GLY A 53 -0.27 7.46 -11.19
CA GLY A 53 -1.01 8.69 -11.50
C GLY A 53 -1.87 9.21 -10.36
N LEU A 54 -1.90 8.54 -9.20
CA LEU A 54 -2.55 9.08 -8.01
C LEU A 54 -1.66 10.12 -7.34
N GLU A 55 -2.28 11.24 -6.97
CA GLU A 55 -1.68 12.24 -6.10
C GLU A 55 -1.54 11.72 -4.66
N VAL A 56 -0.77 12.42 -3.83
CA VAL A 56 -0.49 12.05 -2.42
C VAL A 56 -1.77 11.69 -1.65
N SER A 57 -2.85 12.46 -1.83
CA SER A 57 -4.12 12.21 -1.16
C SER A 57 -4.78 10.90 -1.63
N GLY A 58 -4.70 10.59 -2.91
CA GLY A 58 -5.21 9.34 -3.49
C GLY A 58 -4.42 8.12 -3.03
N VAL A 59 -3.09 8.19 -3.05
CA VAL A 59 -2.22 7.12 -2.53
C VAL A 59 -2.50 6.88 -1.04
N ARG A 60 -2.65 7.95 -0.25
CA ARG A 60 -3.01 7.87 1.17
C ARG A 60 -4.34 7.16 1.38
N ALA A 61 -5.38 7.57 0.64
CA ALA A 61 -6.71 6.99 0.75
C ALA A 61 -6.70 5.49 0.45
N VAL A 62 -6.02 5.06 -0.62
CA VAL A 62 -5.90 3.65 -0.98
C VAL A 62 -5.19 2.85 0.11
N LEU A 63 -4.03 3.32 0.59
CA LEU A 63 -3.25 2.61 1.62
C LEU A 63 -4.02 2.50 2.93
N THR A 64 -4.65 3.59 3.39
CA THR A 64 -5.47 3.57 4.60
C THR A 64 -6.67 2.64 4.47
N ALA A 65 -7.39 2.68 3.34
CA ALA A 65 -8.55 1.80 3.11
C ALA A 65 -8.14 0.33 3.14
N VAL A 66 -7.08 -0.06 2.42
CA VAL A 66 -6.60 -1.45 2.37
C VAL A 66 -6.13 -1.93 3.74
N LEU A 67 -5.41 -1.10 4.50
CA LEU A 67 -4.95 -1.46 5.84
C LEU A 67 -6.13 -1.66 6.82
N LEU A 68 -7.13 -0.77 6.78
CA LEU A 68 -8.35 -0.92 7.60
C LEU A 68 -9.15 -2.16 7.21
N GLU A 69 -9.32 -2.44 5.92
CA GLU A 69 -10.00 -3.65 5.44
C GLU A 69 -9.30 -4.93 5.95
N ARG A 70 -7.97 -4.96 5.92
CA ARG A 70 -7.17 -6.09 6.42
C ARG A 70 -7.28 -6.24 7.94
N GLN A 71 -7.22 -5.14 8.67
CA GLN A 71 -7.40 -5.17 10.12
C GLN A 71 -8.77 -5.72 10.49
N ALA A 72 -9.84 -5.20 9.87
CA ALA A 72 -11.19 -5.68 10.11
C ALA A 72 -11.38 -7.15 9.71
N ALA A 73 -10.68 -7.63 8.67
CA ALA A 73 -10.69 -9.04 8.30
C ALA A 73 -10.01 -9.93 9.35
N GLN A 74 -8.89 -9.48 9.93
CA GLN A 74 -8.20 -10.18 11.02
C GLN A 74 -9.04 -10.24 12.30
N GLU A 75 -9.79 -9.18 12.61
CA GLU A 75 -10.70 -9.13 13.76
C GLU A 75 -11.90 -10.08 13.60
N ARG A 76 -12.39 -10.29 12.36
CA ARG A 76 -13.48 -11.23 12.07
C ARG A 76 -13.06 -12.70 12.07
N MET A 77 -11.78 -13.01 11.89
CA MET A 77 -11.24 -14.36 11.99
C MET A 77 -10.73 -14.60 13.43
N PRO A 78 -11.53 -15.25 14.30
CA PRO A 78 -11.04 -15.60 15.63
C PRO A 78 -9.79 -16.48 15.47
N ARG A 79 -8.71 -16.15 16.18
CA ARG A 79 -7.53 -17.00 16.27
C ARG A 79 -8.01 -18.36 16.78
N LEU A 80 -8.03 -19.37 15.91
CA LEU A 80 -8.14 -20.76 16.34
C LEU A 80 -6.86 -21.04 17.12
N VAL A 81 -7.00 -21.09 18.45
CA VAL A 81 -5.96 -21.46 19.41
C VAL A 81 -5.65 -22.94 19.27
#